data_AF-A0A1V5BAF9-F1
#
_entry.id   AF-A0A1V5BAF9-F1
#
_cell.length_a   1.000
_cell.length_b   1.000
_cell.length_c   1.000
_cell.angle_alpha   90.00
_cell.angle_beta   90.00
_cell.angle_gamma   90.00
#
_symmetry.space_group_name_H-M   'P 1'
#
loop_
_entity.id
_entity.type
_entity.pdbx_description
1 polymer ?
#
loop_
_entity_poly.entity_id
_entity_poly.type
_entity_poly.pdbx_seq_one_letter_code
_entity_poly.pdbx_strand_id
1 'polypeptide(L)'
;MAVKLRLETGDIKKYTTWCDRDVGVEWGGYQESKCGRRRQLLTPSDKECEHIDCAIYAAEFNAKDQRMGAGLMILISLLILISGIIAHDSMALFGIIGILIGIPLWISRDKDYKNNKKKAELIEFKNYGTINSIKAEKV
;
A
#
# COMPACT_ATOMS: atom_id res chain seq x y z
N MET A 1 13.03 7.84 -3.82
CA MET A 1 12.36 8.09 -5.11
C MET A 1 10.88 8.37 -4.89
N ALA A 2 10.44 9.56 -5.23
CA ALA A 2 9.08 10.04 -5.01
C ALA A 2 8.76 11.14 -6.03
N VAL A 3 7.49 11.31 -6.39
CA VAL A 3 7.04 12.55 -7.03
C VAL A 3 6.92 13.61 -5.95
N LYS A 4 7.61 14.74 -6.14
CA LYS A 4 7.43 15.93 -5.29
C LYS A 4 6.57 16.92 -6.05
N LEU A 5 5.49 17.35 -5.42
CA LEU A 5 4.58 18.34 -5.95
C LEU A 5 4.60 19.55 -5.01
N ARG A 6 4.95 20.72 -5.53
CA ARG A 6 4.89 21.99 -4.81
C ARG A 6 3.55 22.66 -5.11
N LEU A 7 2.82 23.02 -4.07
CA LEU A 7 1.59 23.79 -4.13
C LEU A 7 1.92 25.27 -4.34
N GLU A 8 1.01 26.04 -4.92
CA GLU A 8 1.11 27.52 -4.97
C GLU A 8 1.24 28.15 -3.58
N THR A 9 0.79 27.46 -2.52
CA THR A 9 0.98 27.87 -1.12
C THR A 9 2.44 27.78 -0.66
N GLY A 10 3.33 27.15 -1.43
CA GLY A 10 4.71 26.86 -1.08
C GLY A 10 4.92 25.47 -0.45
N ASP A 11 3.84 24.77 -0.10
CA ASP A 11 3.91 23.44 0.53
C ASP A 11 4.39 22.36 -0.45
N ILE A 12 5.32 21.52 -0.02
CA ILE A 12 5.84 20.40 -0.84
C ILE A 12 5.26 19.08 -0.34
N LYS A 13 4.45 18.43 -1.18
CA LYS A 13 3.94 17.08 -0.94
C LYS A 13 4.80 16.03 -1.65
N LYS A 14 5.09 14.93 -0.96
CA LYS A 14 5.91 13.81 -1.47
C LYS A 14 5.06 12.56 -1.61
N TYR A 15 5.09 11.94 -2.79
CA TYR A 15 4.36 10.71 -3.10
C TYR A 15 5.30 9.62 -3.56
N THR A 16 5.30 8.48 -2.86
CA THR A 16 6.13 7.32 -3.19
C THR A 16 5.71 6.71 -4.54
N THR A 17 6.67 6.41 -5.41
CA THR A 17 6.44 5.85 -6.75
C THR A 17 6.71 4.35 -6.86
N TRP A 18 6.97 3.69 -5.74
CA TRP A 18 7.35 2.29 -5.65
C TRP A 18 6.39 1.55 -4.74
N CYS A 19 6.14 0.30 -5.09
CA CYS A 19 5.43 -0.65 -4.25
C CYS A 19 6.48 -1.50 -3.54
N ASP A 20 6.51 -1.48 -2.21
CA ASP A 20 7.25 -2.48 -1.46
C ASP A 20 6.45 -3.78 -1.53
N ARG A 21 6.74 -4.57 -2.56
CA ARG A 21 6.36 -5.97 -2.54
C ARG A 21 7.55 -6.68 -1.91
N ASP A 22 7.52 -6.91 -0.60
CA ASP A 22 8.36 -7.92 0.05
C ASP A 22 7.87 -9.30 -0.43
N VAL A 23 8.07 -9.60 -1.71
CA VAL A 23 8.02 -10.96 -2.19
C VAL A 23 9.30 -11.58 -1.68
N GLY A 24 9.17 -12.48 -0.70
CA GLY A 24 10.29 -13.13 -0.04
C GLY A 24 11.34 -13.63 -1.03
N VAL A 25 12.40 -12.84 -1.18
CA VAL A 25 13.65 -13.30 -1.76
C VAL A 25 14.73 -12.76 -0.85
N GLU A 26 15.20 -13.63 0.05
CA GLU A 26 16.50 -13.52 0.71
C GLU A 26 17.66 -13.37 -0.31
N TRP A 27 17.36 -13.41 -1.62
CA TRP A 27 18.25 -13.23 -2.76
C TRP A 27 17.72 -12.17 -3.72
N GLY A 28 17.70 -10.90 -3.31
CA GLY A 28 17.51 -9.77 -4.24
C GLY A 28 16.15 -9.74 -4.96
N GLY A 29 15.09 -9.38 -4.23
CA GLY A 29 13.79 -9.04 -4.81
C GLY A 29 13.87 -7.97 -5.93
N TYR A 30 13.01 -8.12 -6.93
CA TYR A 30 12.81 -7.13 -7.98
C TYR A 30 11.62 -6.24 -7.60
N GLN A 31 11.85 -4.93 -7.49
CA GLN A 31 10.75 -3.96 -7.41
C GLN A 31 10.45 -3.48 -8.83
N GLU A 32 9.24 -3.81 -9.32
CA GLU A 32 8.75 -3.32 -10.62
C GLU A 32 7.90 -2.07 -10.42
N SER A 33 8.29 -1.00 -11.10
CA SER A 33 7.45 0.18 -11.28
C SER A 33 6.52 -0.03 -12.47
N LYS A 34 5.34 0.61 -12.47
CA LYS A 34 4.44 0.60 -13.66
C LYS A 34 5.14 1.16 -14.92
N CYS A 35 6.20 1.96 -14.74
CA CYS A 35 7.05 2.49 -15.81
C CYS A 35 8.01 1.44 -16.43
N GLY A 36 7.93 0.16 -16.04
CA GLY A 36 8.80 -0.92 -16.55
C GLY A 36 10.25 -0.80 -16.08
N ARG A 37 10.58 0.21 -15.25
CA ARG A 37 11.91 0.30 -14.63
C ARG A 37 11.97 -0.71 -13.49
N ARG A 38 12.93 -1.63 -13.62
CA ARG A 38 13.32 -2.57 -12.57
C ARG A 38 14.35 -1.93 -11.67
N ARG A 39 14.13 -2.02 -10.36
CA ARG A 39 15.17 -1.74 -9.37
C ARG A 39 15.86 -3.04 -9.01
N GLN A 40 17.19 -3.10 -9.15
CA GLN A 40 17.99 -4.07 -8.41
C GLN A 40 18.21 -3.50 -7.00
N LEU A 41 17.82 -4.25 -5.96
CA LEU A 41 17.93 -3.84 -4.55
C LEU A 41 19.36 -3.48 -4.11
N LEU A 42 20.38 -3.91 -4.86
CA LEU A 42 21.80 -3.79 -4.50
C LEU A 42 22.52 -2.56 -5.07
N THR A 43 21.89 -1.80 -5.97
CA THR A 43 22.49 -0.57 -6.50
C THR A 43 21.46 0.57 -6.44
N PRO A 44 21.79 1.72 -5.83
CA PRO A 44 21.01 2.93 -6.00
C PRO A 44 21.19 3.39 -7.45
N SER A 45 20.52 2.74 -8.40
CA SER A 45 20.44 3.23 -9.77
C SER A 45 19.63 4.52 -9.72
N ASP A 46 20.33 5.65 -9.80
CA ASP A 46 19.92 7.06 -9.69
C ASP A 46 18.82 7.53 -10.67
N LYS A 47 18.14 6.63 -11.38
CA LYS A 47 17.02 6.99 -12.25
C LYS A 47 15.72 6.97 -11.45
N GLU A 48 15.54 8.01 -10.63
CA GLU A 48 14.29 8.27 -9.90
C GLU A 48 13.09 8.11 -10.87
N CYS A 49 12.25 7.07 -10.68
CA CYS A 49 10.99 6.98 -11.43
C CYS A 49 10.05 8.01 -10.80
N GLU A 50 10.08 9.24 -11.30
CA GLU A 50 9.23 10.36 -10.86
C GLU A 50 7.97 10.51 -11.73
N HIS A 51 7.46 9.39 -12.26
CA HIS A 51 6.25 9.41 -13.05
C HIS A 51 5.04 9.42 -12.12
N ILE A 52 4.10 10.34 -12.39
CA ILE A 52 2.83 10.46 -11.66
C ILE A 52 2.06 9.13 -11.74
N ASP A 53 2.07 8.45 -12.88
CA ASP A 53 1.41 7.14 -13.03
C ASP A 53 1.99 6.05 -12.12
N CYS A 54 3.26 6.14 -11.76
CA CYS A 54 3.89 5.22 -10.80
C CYS A 54 3.49 5.55 -9.36
N ALA A 55 3.33 6.83 -9.03
CA ALA A 55 2.79 7.25 -7.73
C ALA A 55 1.32 6.82 -7.57
N ILE A 56 0.50 6.97 -8.62
CA ILE A 56 -0.91 6.53 -8.63
C ILE A 56 -0.98 5.00 -8.44
N TYR A 57 -0.16 4.27 -9.19
CA TYR A 57 -0.10 2.80 -9.07
C TYR A 57 0.33 2.36 -7.68
N ALA A 58 1.37 2.97 -7.11
CA ALA A 58 1.83 2.66 -5.75
C ALA A 58 0.76 2.94 -4.68
N ALA A 59 0.04 4.06 -4.79
CA ALA A 59 -1.07 4.38 -3.89
C ALA A 59 -2.22 3.36 -3.99
N GLU A 60 -2.53 2.88 -5.20
CA GLU A 60 -3.55 1.84 -5.40
C GLU A 60 -3.10 0.46 -4.92
N PHE A 61 -1.85 0.09 -5.18
CA PHE A 61 -1.29 -1.19 -4.77
C PHE A 61 -1.28 -1.33 -3.24
N ASN A 62 -0.80 -0.29 -2.55
CA ASN A 62 -0.75 -0.29 -1.08
C ASN A 62 -2.13 -0.35 -0.42
N ALA A 63 -3.18 0.17 -1.08
CA ALA A 63 -4.56 0.04 -0.60
C ALA A 63 -5.11 -1.39 -0.81
N LYS A 64 -4.74 -2.05 -1.91
CA LYS A 64 -5.21 -3.41 -2.23
C LYS A 64 -4.48 -4.49 -1.41
N ASP A 65 -3.18 -4.39 -1.27
CA ASP A 65 -2.33 -5.39 -0.60
C ASP A 65 -2.68 -5.54 0.88
N GLN A 66 -2.94 -4.43 1.58
CA GLN A 66 -3.35 -4.45 2.99
C GLN A 66 -4.69 -5.17 3.22
N ARG A 67 -5.65 -5.02 2.29
CA ARG A 67 -6.94 -5.72 2.38
C ARG A 67 -6.80 -7.22 2.16
N MET A 68 -5.90 -7.64 1.27
CA MET A 68 -5.62 -9.06 1.02
C MET A 68 -4.96 -9.72 2.23
N GLY A 69 -3.96 -9.08 2.84
CA GLY A 69 -3.26 -9.62 4.02
C GLY A 69 -4.18 -9.80 5.23
N ALA A 70 -5.01 -8.78 5.54
CA ALA A 70 -5.95 -8.88 6.64
C ALA A 70 -7.08 -9.90 6.38
N GLY A 71 -7.58 -10.00 5.14
CA GLY A 71 -8.56 -11.01 4.75
C GLY A 71 -8.05 -12.44 4.90
N LEU A 72 -6.79 -12.69 4.50
CA LEU A 72 -6.16 -13.99 4.64
C LEU A 72 -5.99 -14.41 6.10
N MET A 73 -5.56 -13.48 6.97
CA MET A 73 -5.44 -13.70 8.41
C MET A 73 -6.78 -14.11 9.06
N ILE A 74 -7.87 -13.44 8.68
CA ILE A 74 -9.22 -13.79 9.16
C ILE A 74 -9.59 -15.20 8.70
N LEU A 75 -9.34 -15.54 7.43
CA LEU A 75 -9.66 -16.86 6.88
C LEU A 75 -8.90 -17.98 7.58
N ILE A 76 -7.60 -17.79 7.83
CA ILE A 76 -6.76 -18.75 8.58
C ILE A 76 -7.30 -18.90 10.02
N SER A 77 -7.62 -17.78 10.68
CA SER A 77 -8.14 -17.80 12.04
C SER A 77 -9.48 -18.54 12.12
N LEU A 78 -10.31 -18.44 11.09
CA LEU A 78 -11.60 -19.11 10.98
C LEU A 78 -11.44 -20.63 10.77
N LEU A 79 -10.45 -21.05 9.97
CA LEU A 79 -10.10 -22.47 9.83
C LEU A 79 -9.60 -23.07 11.16
N ILE A 80 -8.73 -22.35 11.88
CA ILE A 80 -8.22 -22.77 13.21
C ILE A 80 -9.36 -22.87 14.23
N LEU A 81 -10.31 -21.92 14.18
CA LEU A 81 -11.48 -21.95 15.04
C LEU A 81 -12.33 -23.20 14.79
N ILE A 82 -12.64 -23.49 13.52
CA ILE A 82 -13.44 -24.65 13.14
C ILE A 82 -12.74 -25.95 13.55
N SER A 83 -11.42 -26.06 13.29
CA SER A 83 -10.67 -27.27 13.67
C SER A 83 -10.67 -27.48 15.18
N GLY A 84 -10.49 -26.41 15.97
CA GLY A 84 -10.50 -26.53 17.44
C GLY A 84 -11.86 -26.86 18.03
N ILE A 85 -12.95 -26.39 17.42
CA ILE A 85 -14.32 -26.77 17.81
C ILE A 85 -14.56 -28.26 17.53
N ILE A 86 -14.14 -28.76 16.37
CA ILE A 86 -14.30 -30.19 15.99
C ILE A 86 -13.45 -31.08 16.91
N ALA A 87 -12.22 -30.65 17.23
CA ALA A 87 -11.29 -31.40 18.07
C ALA A 87 -11.56 -31.26 19.58
N HIS A 88 -12.49 -30.37 20.00
CA HIS A 88 -12.75 -30.01 21.39
C HIS A 88 -11.48 -29.59 22.17
N ASP A 89 -10.60 -28.82 21.53
CA ASP A 89 -9.31 -28.42 22.11
C ASP A 89 -9.16 -26.90 22.26
N SER A 90 -8.02 -26.49 22.83
CA SER A 90 -7.69 -25.08 23.04
C SER A 90 -7.39 -24.31 21.75
N MET A 91 -7.34 -24.95 20.57
CA MET A 91 -7.12 -24.24 19.30
C MET A 91 -8.27 -23.29 18.95
N ALA A 92 -9.48 -23.56 19.44
CA ALA A 92 -10.62 -22.67 19.27
C ALA A 92 -10.34 -21.25 19.84
N LEU A 93 -9.64 -21.16 20.97
CA LEU A 93 -9.25 -19.87 21.57
C LEU A 93 -8.30 -19.07 20.68
N PHE A 94 -7.33 -19.74 20.04
CA PHE A 94 -6.41 -19.09 19.11
C PHE A 94 -7.14 -18.56 17.86
N GLY A 95 -8.14 -19.29 17.36
CA GLY A 95 -9.01 -18.82 16.29
C GLY A 95 -9.80 -17.56 16.67
N ILE A 96 -10.36 -17.51 17.88
CA ILE A 96 -11.09 -16.33 18.39
C ILE A 96 -10.16 -15.11 18.48
N ILE A 97 -8.96 -15.28 19.05
CA ILE A 97 -7.97 -14.20 19.18
C ILE A 97 -7.56 -13.67 17.80
N GLY A 98 -7.31 -14.57 16.84
CA GLY A 98 -6.97 -14.20 15.47
C GLY A 98 -8.06 -13.39 14.78
N ILE A 99 -9.33 -13.75 14.97
CA ILE A 99 -10.49 -12.99 14.45
C ILE A 99 -10.61 -11.62 15.12
N LEU A 100 -10.45 -11.54 16.45
CA LEU A 100 -10.52 -10.30 17.21
C LEU A 100 -9.45 -9.28 16.79
N ILE A 101 -8.28 -9.73 16.36
CA ILE A 101 -7.21 -8.87 15.85
C ILE A 101 -7.38 -8.59 14.35
N GLY A 102 -7.79 -9.60 13.57
CA GLY A 102 -7.92 -9.51 12.12
C GLY A 102 -9.04 -8.58 11.65
N ILE A 103 -10.21 -8.61 12.30
CA ILE A 103 -11.37 -7.79 11.91
C ILE A 103 -11.07 -6.28 12.04
N PRO A 104 -10.55 -5.76 13.17
CA PRO A 104 -10.17 -4.35 13.27
C PRO A 104 -9.11 -3.93 12.24
N LEU A 105 -8.15 -4.80 11.93
CA LEU A 105 -7.13 -4.52 10.92
C LEU A 105 -7.72 -4.47 9.50
N TRP A 106 -8.69 -5.34 9.20
CA TRP A 106 -9.42 -5.34 7.93
C TRP A 106 -10.35 -4.13 7.79
N ILE A 107 -10.97 -3.71 8.91
CA ILE A 107 -11.87 -2.56 8.97
C ILE A 107 -11.10 -1.23 9.14
N SER A 108 -9.79 -1.24 9.42
CA SER A 108 -9.00 -0.05 9.72
C SER A 108 -9.01 0.96 8.55
N ARG A 109 -10.06 1.80 8.53
CA ARG A 109 -10.36 2.78 7.48
C ARG A 109 -9.28 3.84 7.34
N ASP A 110 -8.48 4.09 8.37
CA ASP A 110 -7.51 5.18 8.36
C ASP A 110 -6.38 5.00 7.33
N LYS A 111 -5.89 3.78 7.13
CA LYS A 111 -4.82 3.52 6.16
C LYS A 111 -5.38 3.55 4.73
N ASP A 112 -6.54 2.92 4.53
CA ASP A 112 -7.30 2.98 3.28
C ASP A 112 -7.68 4.40 2.90
N TYR A 113 -8.15 5.21 3.86
CA TYR A 113 -8.50 6.60 3.67
C TYR A 113 -7.29 7.42 3.26
N LYS A 114 -6.14 7.26 3.94
CA LYS A 114 -4.90 7.96 3.58
C LYS A 114 -4.42 7.57 2.17
N ASN A 115 -4.45 6.29 1.81
CA ASN A 115 -4.00 5.83 0.49
C ASN A 115 -4.97 6.26 -0.61
N ASN A 116 -6.28 6.18 -0.38
CA ASN A 116 -7.30 6.66 -1.30
C ASN A 116 -7.26 8.18 -1.48
N LYS A 117 -7.01 8.93 -0.39
CA LYS A 117 -6.81 10.38 -0.46
C LYS A 117 -5.59 10.72 -1.31
N LYS A 118 -4.44 10.07 -1.07
CA LYS A 118 -3.24 10.24 -1.90
C LYS A 118 -3.52 9.92 -3.37
N LYS A 119 -4.26 8.85 -3.65
CA LYS A 119 -4.67 8.49 -5.01
C LYS A 119 -5.54 9.59 -5.64
N ALA A 120 -6.53 10.11 -4.93
CA ALA A 120 -7.39 11.19 -5.39
C ALA A 120 -6.59 12.46 -5.72
N GLU A 121 -5.69 12.88 -4.81
CA GLU A 121 -4.80 14.03 -5.03
C GLU A 121 -3.91 13.87 -6.27
N LEU A 122 -3.36 12.68 -6.50
CA LEU A 122 -2.52 12.41 -7.67
C LEU A 122 -3.31 12.36 -8.98
N ILE A 123 -4.55 11.87 -8.96
CA ILE A 123 -5.44 11.86 -10.13
C ILE A 123 -5.88 13.30 -10.47
N GLU A 124 -6.19 14.08 -9.45
CA GLU A 124 -6.53 15.50 -9.62
C GLU A 124 -5.37 16.24 -10.27
N PHE A 125 -4.15 16.03 -9.77
CA PHE A 125 -2.96 16.66 -10.34
C PHE A 125 -2.72 16.23 -11.79
N LYS A 126 -2.92 14.95 -12.10
CA LYS A 126 -2.78 14.42 -13.47
C LYS A 126 -3.77 15.07 -14.44
N ASN A 127 -5.01 15.31 -14.02
CA ASN A 127 -6.09 15.77 -14.90
C ASN A 127 -6.17 17.30 -14.98
N TYR A 128 -5.90 17.99 -13.88
CA TYR A 128 -6.17 19.42 -13.73
C TYR A 128 -4.94 20.23 -13.31
N GLY A 129 -3.82 19.59 -12.96
CA GLY A 129 -2.65 20.27 -12.42
C GLY A 129 -2.86 20.83 -11.01
N THR A 130 -3.89 20.35 -10.29
CA THR A 130 -4.26 20.83 -8.95
C THR A 130 -4.25 19.70 -7.92
N ILE A 131 -4.11 20.07 -6.64
CA ILE A 131 -4.27 19.18 -5.48
C ILE A 131 -5.21 19.89 -4.50
N ASN A 132 -6.36 19.30 -4.22
CA ASN A 132 -7.44 19.94 -3.45
C ASN A 132 -7.79 21.33 -3.99
N SER A 133 -7.88 21.45 -5.32
CA SER A 133 -8.16 22.68 -6.08
C SER A 133 -7.11 23.78 -5.99
N ILE A 134 -5.94 23.49 -5.40
CA ILE A 134 -4.78 24.39 -5.38
C ILE A 134 -3.85 23.96 -6.50
N LYS A 135 -3.43 24.89 -7.36
CA LYS A 135 -2.44 24.59 -8.41
C LYS A 135 -1.16 24.04 -7.78
N ALA A 136 -0.62 23.02 -8.44
CA ALA A 136 0.63 22.41 -8.06
C ALA A 136 1.55 22.32 -9.27
N GLU A 137 2.85 22.25 -9.00
CA GLU A 137 3.89 22.01 -9.99
C GLU A 137 4.79 20.86 -9.54
N LYS A 138 5.34 20.13 -10.51
CA LYS A 138 6.31 19.08 -10.23
C LYS A 138 7.68 19.72 -9.99
N VAL A 139 8.37 19.32 -8.91
CA VAL A 139 9.68 19.85 -8.50
C VAL A 139 10.70 18.74 -8.33
#